data_AF-A0A3B3X9R8-F1
#
_entry.id   AF-A0A3B3X9R8-F1
#
_cell.length_a   1.000
_cell.length_b   1.000
_cell.length_c   1.000
_cell.angle_alpha   90.00
_cell.angle_beta   90.00
_cell.angle_gamma   90.00
#
_symmetry.space_group_name_H-M   'P 1'
#
loop_
_entity.id
_entity.type
_entity.pdbx_description
1 polymer ?
#
loop_
_entity_poly.entity_id
_entity_poly.type
_entity_poly.pdbx_seq_one_letter_code
_entity_poly.pdbx_strand_id
1 'polypeptide(L)'
;MVKRKSLDENEPECGKGVPFPIQTFLWRQTSAFLRPKLGKQYEASCVSFERVLVENKLHGLSPALSEAIQSISRWELVQAALPHVLHCTSILLSNRNKLGHQDKLGVAETKLLHTLHWMLLDAAQECNQEALGNQGWSRGGSSSSAFLQPLGNQGSSPGAPGSGSGSGPQHGSSLLEDDDSVRAKLFHKSMATVELFVFLFAPLIHRIKESDLTFRLASGLVIWQPMWEHRQPDIPAFTTLIKPVRNIVTAKRNSPVNNQCSPQGSANQSPLVSQCLAALSSDSA
;
A
#
# COMPACT_ATOMS: atom_id res chain seq x y z
N MET A 1 5.73 -25.14 39.11
CA MET A 1 5.88 -25.29 37.65
C MET A 1 4.98 -24.29 36.95
N VAL A 2 5.54 -23.16 36.49
CA VAL A 2 4.80 -22.18 35.69
C VAL A 2 5.15 -22.46 34.23
N LYS A 3 4.16 -22.91 33.46
CA LYS A 3 4.31 -23.29 32.06
C LYS A 3 4.54 -22.01 31.25
N ARG A 4 5.77 -21.79 30.78
CA ARG A 4 6.08 -20.69 29.85
C ARG A 4 5.35 -20.97 28.54
N LYS A 5 4.42 -20.09 28.18
CA LYS A 5 3.80 -20.06 26.86
C LYS A 5 4.89 -19.59 25.89
N SER A 6 5.26 -20.44 24.94
CA SER A 6 6.16 -20.09 23.84
C SER A 6 5.54 -18.92 23.08
N LEU A 7 6.28 -17.83 22.96
CA LEU A 7 5.96 -16.77 22.02
C LEU A 7 6.26 -17.33 20.64
N ASP A 8 5.19 -17.53 19.87
CA ASP A 8 5.22 -17.86 18.45
C ASP A 8 6.04 -16.77 17.74
N GLU A 9 7.13 -17.17 17.08
CA GLU A 9 7.90 -16.33 16.16
C GLU A 9 7.05 -16.03 14.92
N ASN A 10 6.14 -15.07 15.06
CA ASN A 10 5.53 -14.41 13.93
C ASN A 10 5.73 -12.90 14.13
N GLU A 11 7.00 -12.49 14.12
CA GLU A 11 7.32 -11.10 13.81
C GLU A 11 6.68 -10.83 12.44
N PRO A 12 5.68 -9.94 12.34
CA PRO A 12 5.21 -9.53 11.03
C PRO A 12 6.43 -8.98 10.28
N GLU A 13 6.63 -9.36 9.01
CA GLU A 13 7.68 -8.82 8.13
C GLU A 13 7.49 -7.30 7.93
N CYS A 14 7.64 -6.51 8.99
CA CYS A 14 7.80 -5.08 8.94
C CYS A 14 9.30 -4.82 8.73
N GLY A 15 9.82 -5.02 7.52
CA GLY A 15 11.27 -4.92 7.36
C GLY A 15 11.89 -4.90 5.97
N LYS A 16 11.20 -5.31 4.91
CA LYS A 16 11.74 -5.12 3.55
C LYS A 16 11.38 -3.70 3.11
N GLY A 17 12.26 -2.74 3.42
CA GLY A 17 12.14 -1.37 2.94
C GLY A 17 11.97 -1.33 1.42
N VAL A 18 11.32 -0.28 0.90
CA VAL A 18 11.07 -0.13 -0.54
C VAL A 18 12.42 -0.17 -1.30
N PRO A 19 12.59 -0.99 -2.34
CA PRO A 19 13.84 -1.06 -3.09
C PRO A 19 14.28 0.31 -3.64
N PHE A 20 15.60 0.57 -3.63
CA PHE A 20 16.16 1.86 -4.05
C PHE A 20 15.75 2.31 -5.47
N PRO A 21 15.67 1.43 -6.50
CA PRO A 21 15.18 1.84 -7.81
C PRO A 21 13.76 2.39 -7.79
N ILE A 22 12.86 1.83 -6.96
CA ILE A 22 11.50 2.32 -6.79
C ILE A 22 11.51 3.68 -6.09
N GLN A 23 12.27 3.83 -5.01
CA GLN A 23 12.40 5.12 -4.31
C GLN A 23 12.88 6.22 -5.28
N THR A 24 13.91 5.93 -6.07
CA THR A 24 14.45 6.85 -7.08
C THR A 24 13.42 7.19 -8.15
N PHE A 25 12.66 6.19 -8.61
CA PHE A 25 11.57 6.41 -9.56
C PHE A 25 10.51 7.37 -9.00
N LEU A 26 9.98 7.09 -7.80
CA LEU A 26 8.94 7.90 -7.17
C LEU A 26 9.42 9.32 -6.88
N TRP A 27 10.65 9.47 -6.41
CA TRP A 27 11.30 10.77 -6.23
C TRP A 27 11.37 11.55 -7.54
N ARG A 28 11.84 10.91 -8.63
CA ARG A 28 11.92 11.55 -9.94
C ARG A 28 10.54 12.01 -10.43
N GLN A 29 9.50 11.19 -10.28
CA GLN A 29 8.15 11.59 -10.68
C GLN A 29 7.64 12.78 -9.86
N THR A 30 7.88 12.77 -8.55
CA THR A 30 7.44 13.86 -7.66
C THR A 30 8.20 15.16 -7.92
N SER A 31 9.51 15.08 -8.15
CA SER A 31 10.36 16.24 -8.42
C SER A 31 9.94 17.06 -9.64
N ALA A 32 9.22 16.44 -10.59
CA ALA A 32 8.66 17.16 -11.75
C ALA A 32 7.63 18.23 -11.35
N PHE A 33 6.98 18.06 -10.19
CA PHE A 33 5.97 18.98 -9.64
C PHE A 33 6.55 20.01 -8.68
N LEU A 34 7.68 19.71 -8.03
CA LEU A 34 8.26 20.54 -6.97
C LEU A 34 9.11 21.71 -7.48
N ARG A 35 9.26 21.88 -8.79
CA ARG A 35 10.04 23.00 -9.34
C ARG A 35 9.32 24.34 -9.13
N PRO A 36 10.05 25.46 -8.97
CA PRO A 36 9.45 26.80 -8.78
C PRO A 36 8.45 27.20 -9.88
N LYS A 37 8.63 26.66 -11.09
CA LYS A 37 7.67 26.76 -12.19
C LYS A 37 7.30 25.37 -12.65
N LEU A 38 6.00 25.11 -12.67
CA LEU A 38 5.43 23.86 -13.16
C LEU A 38 5.60 23.81 -14.69
N GLY A 39 6.64 23.13 -15.16
CA GLY A 39 6.89 22.89 -16.58
C GLY A 39 6.25 21.59 -17.06
N LYS A 40 6.18 21.37 -18.39
CA LYS A 40 5.44 20.24 -19.01
C LYS A 40 5.85 18.81 -18.58
N GLN A 41 6.94 18.65 -17.85
CA GLN A 41 7.43 17.34 -17.38
C GLN A 41 6.42 16.61 -16.47
N TYR A 42 5.55 17.33 -15.75
CA TYR A 42 4.54 16.68 -14.91
C TYR A 42 3.57 15.81 -15.71
N GLU A 43 3.32 16.13 -16.99
CA GLU A 43 2.41 15.37 -17.84
C GLU A 43 2.92 13.94 -18.05
N ALA A 44 4.23 13.81 -18.29
CA ALA A 44 4.90 12.51 -18.38
C ALA A 44 4.83 11.74 -17.06
N SER A 45 4.94 12.43 -15.92
CA SER A 45 4.80 11.82 -14.60
C SER A 45 3.38 11.33 -14.34
N CYS A 46 2.34 12.07 -14.72
CA CYS A 46 0.95 11.61 -14.61
C CYS A 46 0.71 10.32 -15.42
N VAL A 47 1.21 10.28 -16.67
CA VAL A 47 1.12 9.07 -17.51
C VAL A 47 1.91 7.92 -16.90
N SER A 48 3.10 8.20 -16.37
CA SER A 48 3.94 7.18 -15.74
C SER A 48 3.30 6.59 -14.48
N PHE A 49 2.64 7.39 -13.66
CA PHE A 49 1.94 6.89 -12.47
C PHE A 49 0.78 5.97 -12.85
N GLU A 50 -0.10 6.41 -13.75
CA GLU A 50 -1.23 5.60 -14.23
C GLU A 50 -0.74 4.27 -14.84
N ARG A 51 0.24 4.34 -15.75
CA ARG A 51 0.79 3.15 -16.43
C ARG A 51 1.40 2.13 -15.46
N VAL A 52 2.17 2.59 -14.48
CA VAL A 52 2.92 1.70 -13.58
C VAL A 52 2.05 1.23 -12.42
N LEU A 53 1.25 2.09 -11.81
CA LEU A 53 0.48 1.78 -10.61
C LEU A 53 -0.88 1.15 -10.94
N VAL A 54 -1.61 1.74 -11.89
CA VAL A 54 -2.98 1.35 -12.23
C VAL A 54 -3.00 0.27 -13.31
N GLU A 55 -2.25 0.46 -14.40
CA GLU A 55 -2.24 -0.51 -15.50
C GLU A 55 -1.25 -1.65 -15.30
N ASN A 56 -0.35 -1.55 -14.31
CA ASN A 56 0.71 -2.53 -14.03
C ASN A 56 1.60 -2.86 -15.25
N LYS A 57 1.83 -1.88 -16.15
CA LYS A 57 2.60 -2.07 -17.39
C LYS A 57 4.05 -1.63 -17.23
N LEU A 58 4.94 -2.60 -17.03
CA LEU A 58 6.37 -2.36 -16.76
C LEU A 58 7.26 -2.31 -18.00
N HIS A 59 6.74 -2.61 -19.19
CA HIS A 59 7.50 -2.53 -20.43
C HIS A 59 8.08 -1.12 -20.64
N GLY A 60 9.30 -1.01 -21.16
CA GLY A 60 9.95 0.29 -21.43
C GLY A 60 10.53 1.01 -20.20
N LEU A 61 10.42 0.43 -19.00
CA LEU A 61 11.18 0.86 -17.83
C LEU A 61 12.61 0.30 -17.87
N SER A 62 13.51 0.87 -17.07
CA SER A 62 14.87 0.31 -16.94
C SER A 62 14.82 -1.09 -16.31
N PRO A 63 15.70 -2.02 -16.70
CA PRO A 63 15.71 -3.38 -16.16
C PRO A 63 15.75 -3.40 -14.62
N ALA A 64 16.63 -2.60 -14.02
CA ALA A 64 16.74 -2.48 -12.57
C ALA A 64 15.46 -2.00 -11.87
N LEU A 65 14.66 -1.14 -12.52
CA LEU A 65 13.39 -0.69 -11.96
C LEU A 65 12.31 -1.78 -12.11
N SER A 66 12.26 -2.44 -13.26
CA SER A 66 11.31 -3.53 -13.51
C SER A 66 11.53 -4.69 -12.54
N GLU A 67 12.78 -5.10 -12.34
CA GLU A 67 13.16 -6.14 -11.37
C GLU A 67 12.81 -5.73 -9.94
N ALA A 68 13.06 -4.47 -9.57
CA ALA A 68 12.71 -3.95 -8.26
C ALA A 68 11.19 -3.89 -8.01
N ILE A 69 10.39 -3.57 -9.04
CA ILE A 69 8.93 -3.60 -8.93
C ILE A 69 8.41 -5.03 -8.77
N GLN A 70 9.01 -5.99 -9.48
CA GLN A 70 8.63 -7.40 -9.40
C GLN A 70 9.08 -8.09 -8.10
N SER A 71 10.03 -7.50 -7.37
CA SER A 71 10.54 -8.09 -6.12
C SER A 71 9.69 -7.77 -4.88
N ILE A 72 8.69 -6.90 -5.01
CA ILE A 72 7.71 -6.58 -3.96
C ILE A 72 6.29 -6.84 -4.48
N SER A 73 5.32 -6.96 -3.57
CA SER A 73 3.93 -7.05 -4.01
C SER A 73 3.47 -5.74 -4.65
N ARG A 74 2.52 -5.83 -5.59
CA ARG A 74 1.89 -4.65 -6.20
C ARG A 74 1.27 -3.73 -5.13
N TRP A 75 0.71 -4.31 -4.09
CA TRP A 75 0.15 -3.56 -2.97
C TRP A 75 1.23 -2.75 -2.22
N GLU A 76 2.40 -3.32 -1.96
CA GLU A 76 3.51 -2.58 -1.34
C GLU A 76 4.00 -1.42 -2.21
N LEU A 77 4.02 -1.59 -3.54
CA LEU A 77 4.32 -0.50 -4.47
C LEU A 77 3.28 0.63 -4.36
N VAL A 78 1.99 0.29 -4.34
CA VAL A 78 0.89 1.26 -4.18
C VAL A 78 1.02 2.01 -2.86
N GLN A 79 1.28 1.31 -1.76
CA GLN A 79 1.50 1.92 -0.45
C GLN A 79 2.68 2.90 -0.47
N ALA A 80 3.80 2.50 -1.08
CA ALA A 80 4.97 3.37 -1.22
C ALA A 80 4.70 4.61 -2.08
N ALA A 81 3.88 4.46 -3.14
CA ALA A 81 3.59 5.53 -4.09
C ALA A 81 2.53 6.53 -3.62
N LEU A 82 1.63 6.15 -2.70
CA LEU A 82 0.51 6.98 -2.28
C LEU A 82 0.89 8.41 -1.83
N PRO A 83 1.85 8.62 -0.91
CA PRO A 83 2.24 9.98 -0.52
C PRO A 83 2.74 10.83 -1.71
N HIS A 84 3.39 10.21 -2.69
CA HIS A 84 3.85 10.89 -3.90
C HIS A 84 2.68 11.33 -4.78
N VAL A 85 1.70 10.46 -5.01
CA VAL A 85 0.50 10.77 -5.80
C VAL A 85 -0.35 11.85 -5.12
N LEU A 86 -0.50 11.80 -3.79
CA LEU A 86 -1.17 12.85 -3.02
C LEU A 86 -0.51 14.23 -3.25
N HIS A 87 0.81 14.32 -3.08
CA HIS A 87 1.55 15.54 -3.31
C HIS A 87 1.41 16.05 -4.75
N CYS A 88 1.63 15.19 -5.74
CA CYS A 88 1.55 15.57 -7.15
C CYS A 88 0.15 16.10 -7.51
N THR A 89 -0.90 15.44 -7.02
CA THR A 89 -2.29 15.83 -7.28
C THR A 89 -2.61 17.19 -6.67
N SER A 90 -2.21 17.42 -5.42
CA SER A 90 -2.43 18.71 -4.74
C SER A 90 -1.75 19.88 -5.45
N ILE A 91 -0.51 19.69 -5.90
CA ILE A 91 0.25 20.72 -6.64
C ILE A 91 -0.44 21.02 -7.96
N LEU A 92 -0.90 19.99 -8.66
CA LEU A 92 -1.57 20.14 -9.94
C LEU A 92 -2.90 20.90 -9.79
N LEU A 93 -3.72 20.52 -8.81
CA LEU A 93 -4.98 21.20 -8.50
C LEU A 93 -4.79 22.65 -8.03
N SER A 94 -3.75 22.92 -7.24
CA SER A 94 -3.41 24.28 -6.80
C SER A 94 -3.02 25.21 -7.96
N ASN A 95 -2.46 24.64 -9.04
CA ASN A 95 -2.02 25.38 -10.23
C ASN A 95 -3.00 25.29 -11.41
N ARG A 96 -4.11 24.57 -11.28
CA ARG A 96 -5.15 24.36 -12.30
C ARG A 96 -5.52 25.65 -13.05
N ASN A 97 -5.72 26.72 -12.30
CA ASN A 97 -6.05 28.05 -12.82
C ASN A 97 -4.95 28.62 -13.74
N LYS A 98 -3.68 28.43 -13.36
CA LYS A 98 -2.50 28.90 -14.12
C LYS A 98 -2.23 28.04 -15.34
N LEU A 99 -2.69 26.79 -15.35
CA LEU A 99 -2.60 25.86 -16.47
C LEU A 99 -3.70 26.11 -17.54
N GLY A 100 -4.62 27.05 -17.30
CA GLY A 100 -5.73 27.35 -18.21
C GLY A 100 -6.95 26.44 -18.05
N HIS A 101 -7.00 25.64 -16.98
CA HIS A 101 -8.05 24.65 -16.72
C HIS A 101 -9.10 25.17 -15.73
N GLN A 102 -9.57 26.41 -15.88
CA GLN A 102 -10.47 27.06 -14.92
C GLN A 102 -11.83 26.35 -14.79
N ASP A 103 -12.34 25.85 -15.91
CA ASP A 103 -13.72 25.35 -16.00
C ASP A 103 -13.82 23.82 -16.02
N LYS A 104 -12.76 23.12 -16.45
CA LYS A 104 -12.73 21.67 -16.61
C LYS A 104 -11.35 21.10 -16.39
N LEU A 105 -11.26 19.83 -15.97
CA LEU A 105 -9.97 19.21 -15.68
C LEU A 105 -9.20 18.96 -16.98
N GLY A 106 -7.92 19.29 -16.97
CA GLY A 106 -7.00 18.91 -18.04
C GLY A 106 -6.70 17.41 -18.02
N VAL A 107 -6.09 16.91 -19.10
CA VAL A 107 -5.76 15.47 -19.25
C VAL A 107 -4.88 14.97 -18.09
N ALA A 108 -3.88 15.75 -17.70
CA ALA A 108 -2.98 15.40 -16.62
C ALA A 108 -3.69 15.37 -15.25
N GLU A 109 -4.59 16.33 -15.00
CA GLU A 109 -5.39 16.40 -13.78
C GLU A 109 -6.31 15.20 -13.68
N THR A 110 -7.02 14.89 -14.76
CA THR A 110 -7.93 13.74 -14.84
C THR A 110 -7.19 12.42 -14.62
N LYS A 111 -6.03 12.21 -15.26
CA LYS A 111 -5.24 10.97 -15.09
C LYS A 111 -4.76 10.80 -13.65
N LEU A 112 -4.28 11.88 -13.04
CA LEU A 112 -3.70 11.83 -11.71
C LEU A 112 -4.78 11.70 -10.63
N LEU A 113 -5.91 12.40 -10.77
CA LEU A 113 -7.08 12.20 -9.91
C LEU A 113 -7.64 10.78 -10.04
N HIS A 114 -7.73 10.24 -11.25
CA HIS A 114 -8.16 8.86 -11.45
C HIS A 114 -7.22 7.87 -10.75
N THR A 115 -5.90 8.08 -10.87
CA THR A 115 -4.90 7.27 -10.16
C THR A 115 -5.11 7.36 -8.65
N LEU A 116 -5.32 8.57 -8.11
CA LEU A 116 -5.58 8.77 -6.69
C LEU A 116 -6.87 8.09 -6.22
N HIS A 117 -7.98 8.24 -6.95
CA HIS A 117 -9.26 7.61 -6.61
C HIS A 117 -9.14 6.10 -6.60
N TRP A 118 -8.51 5.52 -7.63
CA TRP A 118 -8.25 4.09 -7.70
C TRP A 118 -7.43 3.61 -6.49
N MET A 119 -6.36 4.33 -6.12
CA MET A 119 -5.53 3.97 -4.95
C MET A 119 -6.31 3.98 -3.63
N LEU A 120 -7.25 4.92 -3.47
CA LEU A 120 -8.03 5.07 -2.24
C LEU A 120 -9.25 4.14 -2.17
N LEU A 121 -9.81 3.75 -3.31
CA LEU A 121 -11.08 3.04 -3.40
C LEU A 121 -10.92 1.57 -3.78
N ASP A 122 -10.13 1.27 -4.81
CA ASP A 122 -10.19 -0.02 -5.52
C ASP A 122 -8.89 -0.83 -5.43
N ALA A 123 -7.74 -0.16 -5.29
CA ALA A 123 -6.42 -0.77 -5.41
C ALA A 123 -6.17 -1.91 -4.42
N ALA A 124 -6.72 -1.83 -3.20
CA ALA A 124 -6.57 -2.87 -2.20
C ALA A 124 -7.18 -4.21 -2.67
N GLN A 125 -8.36 -4.15 -3.28
CA GLN A 125 -9.07 -5.34 -3.77
C GLN A 125 -8.43 -5.87 -5.06
N GLU A 126 -8.14 -4.98 -6.01
CA GLU A 126 -7.55 -5.38 -7.30
C GLU A 126 -6.16 -6.01 -7.14
N CYS A 127 -5.31 -5.48 -6.24
CA CYS A 127 -4.00 -6.06 -6.00
C CYS A 127 -4.06 -7.46 -5.35
N ASN A 128 -5.11 -7.76 -4.57
CA ASN A 128 -5.30 -9.07 -3.96
C ASN A 128 -5.84 -10.10 -4.96
N GLN A 129 -6.77 -9.67 -5.81
CA GLN A 129 -7.36 -10.56 -6.82
C GLN A 129 -6.29 -11.10 -7.78
N GLU A 130 -5.29 -10.29 -8.13
CA GLU A 130 -4.13 -10.73 -8.90
C GLU A 130 -3.28 -11.77 -8.16
N ALA A 131 -3.11 -11.61 -6.84
CA ALA A 131 -2.36 -12.57 -6.02
C ALA A 131 -3.07 -13.93 -5.93
N LEU A 132 -4.40 -13.94 -5.82
CA LEU A 132 -5.23 -15.16 -5.81
C LEU A 132 -5.34 -15.80 -7.20
N GLY A 133 -5.48 -15.01 -8.26
CA GLY A 133 -5.49 -15.48 -9.65
C GLY A 133 -4.20 -16.18 -10.05
N ASN A 134 -3.05 -15.69 -9.58
CA ASN A 134 -1.75 -16.33 -9.78
C ASN A 134 -1.54 -17.60 -8.95
N GLN A 135 -2.41 -17.92 -7.98
CA GLN A 135 -2.40 -19.20 -7.26
C GLN A 135 -3.38 -20.23 -7.87
N GLY A 136 -4.26 -19.82 -8.79
CA GLY A 136 -5.30 -20.68 -9.39
C GLY A 136 -4.82 -21.66 -10.46
N TRP A 137 -3.58 -21.57 -10.93
CA TRP A 137 -3.04 -22.41 -12.02
C TRP A 137 -2.05 -23.50 -11.53
N SER A 138 -1.84 -23.65 -10.22
CA SER A 138 -0.88 -24.63 -9.66
C SER A 138 -1.46 -25.63 -8.66
N ARG A 139 -2.79 -25.70 -8.46
CA ARG A 139 -3.40 -26.74 -7.62
C ARG A 139 -4.37 -27.64 -8.39
N GLY A 140 -3.77 -28.60 -9.09
CA GLY A 140 -4.25 -29.99 -9.16
C GLY A 140 -5.63 -30.24 -9.77
N GLY A 141 -5.64 -30.46 -11.07
CA GLY A 141 -6.65 -31.28 -11.75
C GLY A 141 -5.94 -32.33 -12.62
N SER A 142 -5.27 -33.29 -11.98
CA SER A 142 -4.77 -34.49 -12.65
C SER A 142 -5.97 -35.32 -13.09
N SER A 143 -6.43 -35.13 -14.32
CA SER A 143 -7.37 -36.03 -14.97
C SER A 143 -6.59 -37.01 -15.82
N SER A 144 -6.14 -38.10 -15.19
CA SER A 144 -5.84 -39.33 -15.91
C SER A 144 -7.14 -39.87 -16.50
N SER A 145 -7.32 -39.79 -17.81
CA SER A 145 -8.33 -40.58 -18.50
C SER A 145 -7.65 -41.38 -19.60
N ALA A 146 -7.36 -42.63 -19.26
CA ALA A 146 -7.02 -43.68 -20.19
C ALA A 146 -8.16 -43.88 -21.21
N PHE A 147 -7.76 -44.14 -22.44
CA PHE A 147 -8.55 -44.73 -23.52
C PHE A 147 -9.40 -45.90 -23.03
N LEU A 148 -10.70 -45.92 -23.36
CA LEU A 148 -11.45 -47.15 -23.69
C LEU A 148 -12.58 -46.86 -24.70
N GLN A 149 -12.72 -47.78 -25.66
CA GLN A 149 -13.69 -47.80 -26.76
C GLN A 149 -15.14 -48.10 -26.30
N PRO A 150 -16.15 -47.85 -27.16
CA PRO A 150 -17.55 -48.16 -26.86
C PRO A 150 -17.93 -49.58 -27.31
N LEU A 151 -18.55 -50.35 -26.41
CA LEU A 151 -19.35 -51.54 -26.75
C LEU A 151 -20.69 -51.45 -26.03
N GLY A 152 -21.77 -51.75 -26.74
CA GLY A 152 -23.14 -51.47 -26.31
C GLY A 152 -23.89 -52.59 -25.60
N ASN A 153 -25.20 -52.34 -25.53
CA ASN A 153 -26.32 -53.28 -25.50
C ASN A 153 -27.03 -53.56 -24.14
N GLN A 154 -28.23 -52.96 -24.02
CA GLN A 154 -29.54 -53.44 -23.49
C GLN A 154 -29.73 -53.88 -22.02
N GLY A 155 -30.77 -53.31 -21.36
CA GLY A 155 -31.61 -54.03 -20.37
C GLY A 155 -32.24 -53.24 -19.20
N SER A 156 -33.50 -52.81 -19.38
CA SER A 156 -34.65 -52.81 -18.41
C SER A 156 -34.69 -51.96 -17.11
N SER A 157 -35.85 -51.30 -16.89
CA SER A 157 -36.34 -50.47 -15.74
C SER A 157 -37.12 -51.30 -14.68
N PRO A 158 -37.85 -50.73 -13.67
CA PRO A 158 -37.81 -49.42 -12.96
C PRO A 158 -37.87 -49.54 -11.40
N GLY A 159 -37.67 -48.44 -10.67
CA GLY A 159 -38.10 -48.35 -9.26
C GLY A 159 -37.67 -47.08 -8.52
N ALA A 160 -38.62 -46.16 -8.28
CA ALA A 160 -38.57 -45.08 -7.27
C ALA A 160 -39.61 -45.44 -6.15
N PRO A 161 -39.79 -44.70 -5.03
CA PRO A 161 -39.27 -43.37 -4.67
C PRO A 161 -38.85 -43.14 -3.19
N GLY A 162 -38.26 -41.97 -2.91
CA GLY A 162 -38.59 -41.17 -1.72
C GLY A 162 -37.57 -41.06 -0.57
N SER A 163 -37.10 -39.83 -0.32
CA SER A 163 -37.09 -39.12 0.99
C SER A 163 -35.79 -38.39 1.32
N GLY A 164 -35.94 -37.13 1.76
CA GLY A 164 -35.04 -36.52 2.76
C GLY A 164 -34.22 -35.33 2.27
N SER A 165 -34.85 -34.17 2.16
CA SER A 165 -34.15 -32.88 2.19
C SER A 165 -33.49 -32.68 3.56
N GLY A 166 -32.17 -32.88 3.63
CA GLY A 166 -31.33 -32.51 4.76
C GLY A 166 -30.53 -31.25 4.44
N SER A 167 -31.02 -30.11 4.91
CA SER A 167 -30.32 -28.82 4.88
C SER A 167 -29.10 -28.85 5.82
N GLY A 168 -27.90 -28.96 5.25
CA GLY A 168 -26.64 -28.66 5.93
C GLY A 168 -26.37 -27.15 5.94
N PRO A 169 -25.80 -26.58 7.02
CA PRO A 169 -25.55 -25.15 7.09
C PRO A 169 -24.43 -24.76 6.12
N GLN A 170 -24.74 -23.87 5.20
CA GLN A 170 -23.77 -23.20 4.35
C GLN A 170 -22.90 -22.30 5.24
N HIS A 171 -21.62 -22.66 5.39
CA HIS A 171 -20.59 -21.80 5.96
C HIS A 171 -20.25 -20.72 4.92
N GLY A 172 -21.09 -19.70 4.82
CA GLY A 172 -20.92 -18.55 3.92
C GLY A 172 -20.85 -17.26 4.72
N SER A 173 -19.74 -17.02 5.44
CA SER A 173 -19.56 -15.76 6.19
C SER A 173 -18.11 -15.44 6.57
N SER A 174 -17.10 -15.77 5.74
CA SER A 174 -15.71 -15.35 6.03
C SER A 174 -15.05 -14.51 4.93
N LEU A 175 -15.75 -14.20 3.83
CA LEU A 175 -15.19 -13.43 2.72
C LEU A 175 -15.33 -11.91 2.91
N LEU A 176 -16.35 -11.45 3.65
CA LEU A 176 -16.62 -10.02 3.82
C LEU A 176 -15.75 -9.39 4.93
N GLU A 177 -15.46 -10.13 6.00
CA GLU A 177 -14.68 -9.61 7.12
C GLU A 177 -13.16 -9.50 6.82
N ASP A 178 -12.65 -10.31 5.88
CA ASP A 178 -11.26 -10.22 5.44
C ASP A 178 -11.02 -9.03 4.50
N ASP A 179 -12.03 -8.62 3.72
CA ASP A 179 -11.91 -7.55 2.73
C ASP A 179 -11.74 -6.16 3.36
N ASP A 180 -12.54 -5.86 4.39
CA ASP A 180 -12.42 -4.62 5.19
C ASP A 180 -11.05 -4.53 5.89
N SER A 181 -10.53 -5.67 6.38
CA SER A 181 -9.20 -5.76 6.99
C SER A 181 -8.09 -5.39 6.00
N VAL A 182 -8.25 -5.66 4.70
CA VAL A 182 -7.24 -5.29 3.69
C VAL A 182 -7.37 -3.84 3.24
N ARG A 183 -8.58 -3.29 3.07
CA ARG A 183 -8.76 -1.85 2.84
C ARG A 183 -8.16 -1.02 3.99
N ALA A 184 -8.32 -1.51 5.22
CA ALA A 184 -7.72 -0.93 6.40
C ALA A 184 -6.17 -0.89 6.32
N LYS A 185 -5.52 -1.87 5.67
CA LYS A 185 -4.05 -1.94 5.55
C LYS A 185 -3.44 -0.72 4.87
N LEU A 186 -4.19 0.03 4.03
CA LEU A 186 -3.69 1.23 3.36
C LEU A 186 -3.27 2.30 4.39
N PHE A 187 -4.08 2.49 5.42
CA PHE A 187 -3.85 3.48 6.48
C PHE A 187 -3.34 2.86 7.78
N HIS A 188 -3.39 1.53 7.91
CA HIS A 188 -2.80 0.79 9.03
C HIS A 188 -1.30 1.07 9.24
N LYS A 189 -0.61 1.61 8.22
CA LYS A 189 0.80 2.04 8.30
C LYS A 189 1.01 3.54 8.48
N SER A 190 -0.01 4.39 8.36
CA SER A 190 0.26 5.81 8.17
C SER A 190 -0.92 6.71 8.49
N MET A 191 -1.16 6.93 9.78
CA MET A 191 -1.88 8.13 10.22
C MET A 191 -1.32 9.39 9.51
N ALA A 192 0.00 9.44 9.29
CA ALA A 192 0.66 10.48 8.52
C ALA A 192 0.13 10.64 7.08
N THR A 193 -0.34 9.58 6.41
CA THR A 193 -0.92 9.66 5.07
C THR A 193 -2.35 10.19 5.12
N VAL A 194 -3.13 9.84 6.15
CA VAL A 194 -4.45 10.47 6.38
C VAL A 194 -4.25 11.97 6.60
N GLU A 195 -3.35 12.33 7.52
CA GLU A 195 -3.00 13.71 7.82
C GLU A 195 -2.56 14.45 6.56
N LEU A 196 -1.66 13.85 5.77
CA LEU A 196 -1.21 14.41 4.51
C LEU A 196 -2.38 14.65 3.54
N PHE A 197 -3.30 13.69 3.39
CA PHE A 197 -4.49 13.88 2.56
C PHE A 197 -5.32 15.07 3.05
N VAL A 198 -5.63 15.13 4.34
CA VAL A 198 -6.43 16.22 4.92
C VAL A 198 -5.72 17.57 4.72
N PHE A 199 -4.43 17.66 5.03
CA PHE A 199 -3.65 18.90 4.89
C PHE A 199 -3.55 19.39 3.45
N LEU A 200 -3.41 18.47 2.49
CA LEU A 200 -3.27 18.84 1.08
C LEU A 200 -4.61 19.19 0.43
N PHE A 201 -5.68 18.45 0.72
CA PHE A 201 -6.92 18.55 -0.05
C PHE A 201 -8.02 19.37 0.61
N ALA A 202 -8.08 19.47 1.95
CA ALA A 202 -9.08 20.31 2.60
C ALA A 202 -9.02 21.78 2.12
N PRO A 203 -7.83 22.41 1.96
CA PRO A 203 -7.74 23.77 1.41
C PRO A 203 -8.07 23.87 -0.10
N LEU A 204 -8.04 22.75 -0.82
CA LEU A 204 -8.24 22.68 -2.27
C LEU A 204 -9.63 22.16 -2.65
N ILE A 205 -10.52 21.95 -1.69
CA ILE A 205 -11.75 21.20 -1.91
C ILE A 205 -12.67 21.82 -2.98
N HIS A 206 -12.73 23.15 -3.05
CA HIS A 206 -13.52 23.88 -4.04
C HIS A 206 -12.86 23.93 -5.44
N ARG A 207 -11.65 23.37 -5.58
CA ARG A 207 -10.96 23.25 -6.88
C ARG A 207 -11.44 22.04 -7.68
N ILE A 208 -12.16 21.12 -7.04
CA ILE A 208 -12.82 19.98 -7.66
C ILE A 208 -14.32 20.28 -7.63
N LYS A 209 -14.97 20.21 -8.79
CA LYS A 209 -16.41 20.40 -8.93
C LYS A 209 -17.10 19.07 -9.22
N GLU A 210 -18.39 18.97 -8.95
CA GLU A 210 -19.19 17.79 -9.32
C GLU A 210 -19.12 17.49 -10.83
N SER A 211 -19.14 18.54 -11.67
CA SER A 211 -18.98 18.40 -13.12
C SER A 211 -17.64 17.80 -13.56
N ASP A 212 -16.61 17.90 -12.72
CA ASP A 212 -15.30 17.29 -12.96
C ASP A 212 -15.33 15.77 -12.71
N LEU A 213 -16.24 15.29 -11.85
CA LEU A 213 -16.34 13.90 -11.40
C LEU A 213 -17.30 13.08 -12.27
N THR A 214 -17.07 13.08 -13.57
CA THR A 214 -17.86 12.32 -14.55
C THR A 214 -17.03 11.19 -15.16
N PHE A 215 -17.71 10.24 -15.82
CA PHE A 215 -17.08 9.10 -16.49
C PHE A 215 -16.09 8.36 -15.57
N ARG A 216 -14.80 8.34 -15.91
CA ARG A 216 -13.74 7.62 -15.19
C ARG A 216 -13.42 8.20 -13.80
N LEU A 217 -13.95 9.37 -13.46
CA LEU A 217 -13.80 10.02 -12.15
C LEU A 217 -15.07 9.92 -11.29
N ALA A 218 -16.14 9.30 -11.81
CA ALA A 218 -17.41 9.20 -11.10
C ALA A 218 -17.28 8.50 -9.74
N SER A 219 -16.40 7.49 -9.63
CA SER A 219 -16.13 6.79 -8.37
C SER A 219 -15.60 7.73 -7.28
N GLY A 220 -14.95 8.83 -7.65
CA GLY A 220 -14.43 9.81 -6.70
C GLY A 220 -15.51 10.53 -5.88
N LEU A 221 -16.79 10.53 -6.32
CA LEU A 221 -17.87 11.21 -5.59
C LEU A 221 -17.99 10.75 -4.14
N VAL A 222 -17.76 9.46 -3.86
CA VAL A 222 -17.81 8.90 -2.49
C VAL A 222 -16.80 9.57 -1.54
N ILE A 223 -15.73 10.16 -2.09
CA ILE A 223 -14.72 10.91 -1.34
C ILE A 223 -15.13 12.38 -1.25
N TRP A 224 -15.39 13.01 -2.40
CA TRP A 224 -15.50 14.47 -2.46
C TRP A 224 -16.84 15.00 -1.95
N GLN A 225 -17.94 14.27 -2.15
CA GLN A 225 -19.26 14.72 -1.71
C GLN A 225 -19.31 14.90 -0.18
N PRO A 226 -18.90 13.91 0.65
CA PRO A 226 -18.81 14.12 2.10
C PRO A 226 -17.90 15.29 2.47
N MET A 227 -16.76 15.43 1.80
CA MET A 227 -15.83 16.52 2.09
C MET A 227 -16.47 17.90 1.82
N TRP A 228 -17.23 18.06 0.71
CA TRP A 228 -17.91 19.33 0.40
C TRP A 228 -18.95 19.69 1.46
N GLU A 229 -19.54 18.68 2.07
CA GLU A 229 -20.47 18.79 3.19
C GLU A 229 -19.78 18.93 4.56
N HIS A 230 -18.45 19.09 4.58
CA HIS A 230 -17.63 19.16 5.80
C HIS A 230 -17.72 17.90 6.67
N ARG A 231 -17.91 16.74 6.03
CA ARG A 231 -17.98 15.43 6.67
C ARG A 231 -16.79 14.56 6.27
N GLN A 232 -16.51 13.59 7.12
CA GLN A 232 -15.55 12.54 6.81
C GLN A 232 -16.14 11.62 5.73
N PRO A 233 -15.36 11.22 4.72
CA PRO A 233 -15.80 10.21 3.77
C PRO A 233 -15.99 8.86 4.45
N ASP A 234 -17.14 8.22 4.22
CA ASP A 234 -17.47 6.91 4.77
C ASP A 234 -16.85 5.79 3.93
N ILE A 235 -15.52 5.76 3.94
CA ILE A 235 -14.74 4.70 3.32
C ILE A 235 -13.77 4.13 4.37
N PRO A 236 -13.55 2.80 4.37
CA PRO A 236 -12.64 2.15 5.33
C PRO A 236 -11.26 2.78 5.43
N ALA A 237 -10.79 3.37 4.34
CA ALA A 237 -9.59 4.20 4.28
C ALA A 237 -9.53 5.29 5.37
N PHE A 238 -10.63 5.99 5.62
CA PHE A 238 -10.68 7.05 6.62
C PHE A 238 -11.34 6.60 7.93
N THR A 239 -12.26 5.63 7.91
CA THR A 239 -13.06 5.26 9.09
C THR A 239 -12.46 4.15 9.95
N THR A 240 -11.49 3.38 9.44
CA THR A 240 -10.95 2.23 10.18
C THR A 240 -10.04 2.67 11.34
N LEU A 241 -10.25 2.07 12.51
CA LEU A 241 -9.41 2.29 13.68
C LEU A 241 -8.00 1.71 13.48
N ILE A 242 -6.98 2.55 13.69
CA ILE A 242 -5.58 2.17 13.62
C ILE A 242 -5.14 1.66 15.01
N LYS A 243 -4.52 0.48 15.06
CA LYS A 243 -3.89 -0.02 16.30
C LYS A 243 -2.62 0.80 16.56
N PRO A 244 -2.45 1.40 17.76
CA PRO A 244 -1.24 2.15 18.08
C PRO A 244 0.02 1.29 17.91
N VAL A 245 0.95 1.73 17.05
CA VAL A 245 2.25 1.08 16.88
C VAL A 245 3.19 1.55 18.00
N ARG A 246 3.50 0.66 18.93
CA ARG A 246 4.49 0.91 19.99
C ARG A 246 5.88 0.58 19.45
N ASN A 247 6.66 1.60 19.07
CA ASN A 247 8.08 1.43 18.76
C ASN A 247 8.86 1.28 20.08
N ILE A 248 8.85 0.08 20.66
CA ILE A 248 9.65 -0.20 21.86
C ILE A 248 11.08 -0.44 21.42
N VAL A 249 11.92 0.59 21.51
CA VAL A 249 13.37 0.44 21.39
C VAL A 249 13.87 -0.22 22.68
N THR A 250 13.82 -1.56 22.74
CA THR A 250 14.51 -2.27 23.83
C THR A 250 16.00 -2.27 23.54
N ALA A 251 16.77 -1.51 24.31
CA ALA A 251 18.22 -1.60 24.30
C ALA A 251 18.64 -3.01 24.74
N LYS A 252 19.16 -3.82 23.80
CA LYS A 252 19.77 -5.11 24.12
C LYS A 252 21.13 -4.83 24.75
N ARG A 253 21.18 -4.76 26.08
CA ARG A 253 22.45 -4.72 26.82
C ARG A 253 23.12 -6.08 26.66
N ASN A 254 24.05 -6.19 25.72
CA ASN A 254 24.99 -7.30 25.70
C ASN A 254 25.98 -7.06 26.85
N SER A 255 25.63 -7.49 28.06
CA SER A 255 26.59 -7.59 29.16
C SER A 255 27.63 -8.65 28.78
N PRO A 256 28.94 -8.34 28.68
CA PRO A 256 29.95 -9.36 28.53
C PRO A 256 29.89 -10.26 29.77
N VAL A 257 29.76 -11.56 29.55
CA VAL A 257 29.91 -12.58 30.59
C VAL A 257 31.33 -12.45 31.13
N ASN A 258 31.47 -11.86 32.32
CA ASN A 258 32.73 -11.78 33.04
C ASN A 258 33.05 -13.18 33.59
N ASN A 259 33.94 -13.91 32.92
CA ASN A 259 34.55 -15.11 33.48
C ASN A 259 35.55 -14.69 34.57
N GLN A 260 35.48 -15.39 35.69
CA GLN A 260 36.23 -15.18 36.93
C GLN A 260 37.74 -15.00 36.72
N CYS A 261 38.35 -14.11 37.50
CA CYS A 261 39.69 -14.35 38.04
C CYS A 261 39.86 -13.66 39.41
N SER A 262 40.47 -14.39 40.33
CA SER A 262 40.65 -14.16 41.78
C SER A 262 41.57 -12.96 42.12
N PRO A 263 41.70 -12.56 43.41
CA PRO A 263 42.22 -11.26 43.81
C PRO A 263 43.75 -11.28 43.99
N GLN A 264 44.45 -10.23 43.53
CA GLN A 264 45.70 -9.75 44.15
C GLN A 264 46.27 -8.53 43.39
N GLY A 265 46.68 -7.50 44.15
CA GLY A 265 47.96 -6.81 43.89
C GLY A 265 47.95 -5.50 43.09
N SER A 266 47.91 -4.39 43.83
CA SER A 266 48.80 -3.22 43.74
C SER A 266 48.96 -2.36 42.47
N ALA A 267 48.81 -1.04 42.71
CA ALA A 267 49.59 0.09 42.18
C ALA A 267 49.35 0.64 40.75
N ASN A 268 48.78 1.86 40.74
CA ASN A 268 49.13 3.05 39.94
C ASN A 268 49.51 2.91 38.46
N GLN A 269 48.68 3.52 37.58
CA GLN A 269 48.99 4.79 36.88
C GLN A 269 47.82 5.26 35.98
N SER A 270 47.43 6.54 36.13
CA SER A 270 46.52 7.35 35.27
C SER A 270 47.22 7.73 33.93
N PRO A 271 46.64 8.44 32.91
CA PRO A 271 45.54 9.44 32.99
C PRO A 271 44.53 9.55 31.82
N LEU A 272 43.46 10.34 32.07
CA LEU A 272 42.59 11.18 31.18
C LEU A 272 42.13 10.62 29.81
N VAL A 273 40.86 10.78 29.40
CA VAL A 273 40.37 11.98 28.68
C VAL A 273 38.84 12.15 28.83
N SER A 274 38.48 13.44 28.95
CA SER A 274 37.21 14.07 29.27
C SER A 274 36.09 14.01 28.21
N GLN A 275 34.87 14.10 28.75
CA GLN A 275 33.70 14.92 28.37
C GLN A 275 33.58 15.40 26.91
N CYS A 276 32.48 14.98 26.28
CA CYS A 276 31.93 15.56 25.06
C CYS A 276 31.36 16.96 25.34
N LEU A 277 31.93 17.99 24.71
CA LEU A 277 31.38 19.33 24.61
C LEU A 277 30.83 19.53 23.20
N ALA A 278 29.53 19.80 23.11
CA ALA A 278 28.87 20.31 21.93
C ALA A 278 29.13 21.82 21.82
N ALA A 279 29.54 22.29 20.65
CA ALA A 279 29.45 23.69 20.27
C ALA A 279 29.15 23.79 18.77
N LEU A 280 27.94 24.27 18.47
CA LEU A 280 27.56 24.86 17.19
C LEU A 280 28.24 26.22 17.09
N SER A 281 28.98 26.46 16.01
CA SER A 281 29.31 27.83 15.59
C SER A 281 28.86 28.02 14.14
N SER A 282 27.82 28.82 14.01
CA SER A 282 27.56 29.68 12.87
C SER A 282 28.74 30.61 12.66
N ASP A 283 29.16 30.86 11.42
CA ASP A 283 29.68 32.18 11.06
C ASP A 283 29.44 32.47 9.57
N SER A 284 29.07 33.72 9.33
CA SER A 284 28.76 34.34 8.05
C SER A 284 29.89 35.31 7.72
N ALA A 285 30.32 35.33 6.47
CA ALA A 285 30.88 36.51 5.84
C ALA A 285 30.47 36.51 4.37
#